data_AF-A0A218QD22-F1
#
_entry.id   AF-A0A218QD22-F1
#
_cell.length_a   1.000
_cell.length_b   1.000
_cell.length_c   1.000
_cell.angle_alpha   90.00
_cell.angle_beta   90.00
_cell.angle_gamma   90.00
#
_symmetry.space_group_name_H-M   'P 1'
#
loop_
_entity.id
_entity.type
_entity.pdbx_description
1 polymer ?
#
loop_
_entity_poly.entity_id
_entity_poly.type
_entity_poly.pdbx_seq_one_letter_code
_entity_poly.pdbx_strand_id
1 'polypeptide(L)'
;MLLSTNTSKCPSVERLVKLWAERYTVDVSSLSKNPKFYGELIKAASPEARGLTAAKLVNNVLYGTNHQAGIQAKSLYEYIPDIIDSHLGQRINQFACQVYEKVLDIYQQQSGMVVTPITTQMSTGNVSNQVSLSLSAIPNIEKLANELEQLLLKYQDQHVTAKDWRVVGFLTTLFNFSNKLLINQLTSVEKVLLCPYLKFVEEQVAIPWQRVCAAAAKHQLGSPALTLVEQMLPLAPEIGSTVYCRLLQLFPDHRSLRGGLSDPDVAHSCLRDLDMFQAYLWLSVLEESIRPVEQELVPLCVMVMPSVGVKWGMIDKWKRLLVDEIETRVQFEHKLLLLNYTQGMEQAFFEARKRLGDQGEMIKIPSDLRENLTFHLNS
;
A
#
# COMPACT_ATOMS: atom_id res chain seq x y z
N MET A 1 2.92 -11.50 -8.28
CA MET A 1 3.17 -10.34 -7.40
C MET A 1 4.41 -10.54 -6.54
N LEU A 2 4.86 -11.77 -6.31
CA LEU A 2 6.09 -12.11 -5.63
C LEU A 2 6.84 -13.11 -6.53
N LEU A 3 8.12 -12.89 -6.81
CA LEU A 3 8.99 -13.91 -7.43
C LEU A 3 10.37 -13.86 -6.77
N SER A 4 10.59 -14.89 -5.96
CA SER A 4 11.81 -15.50 -5.42
C SER A 4 13.01 -14.61 -5.04
N THR A 5 13.32 -14.68 -3.75
CA THR A 5 14.62 -14.48 -3.11
C THR A 5 15.81 -15.15 -3.78
N ASN A 6 16.74 -14.32 -4.25
CA ASN A 6 18.19 -14.45 -4.00
C ASN A 6 18.86 -13.05 -4.03
N THR A 7 18.12 -12.00 -3.69
CA THR A 7 18.53 -10.60 -3.82
C THR A 7 19.24 -10.03 -2.58
N SER A 8 19.51 -10.87 -1.58
CA SER A 8 19.79 -10.44 -0.20
C SER A 8 21.19 -9.84 0.05
N LYS A 9 21.91 -9.38 -0.97
CA LYS A 9 23.22 -8.71 -0.81
C LYS A 9 23.49 -7.62 -1.86
N CYS A 10 22.46 -7.07 -2.49
CA CYS A 10 22.65 -5.94 -3.42
C CYS A 10 22.41 -4.62 -2.65
N PRO A 11 23.36 -3.67 -2.63
CA PRO A 11 23.19 -2.40 -1.94
C PRO A 11 21.93 -1.61 -2.33
N SER A 12 21.50 -1.70 -3.60
CA SER A 12 20.27 -1.08 -4.09
C SER A 12 19.01 -1.66 -3.41
N VAL A 13 19.01 -2.96 -3.14
CA VAL A 13 17.91 -3.66 -2.46
C VAL A 13 17.89 -3.29 -0.98
N GLU A 14 19.05 -3.30 -0.32
CA GLU A 14 19.17 -2.92 1.09
C GLU A 14 18.65 -1.49 1.34
N ARG A 15 18.96 -0.56 0.44
CA ARG A 15 18.44 0.81 0.52
C ARG A 15 16.93 0.87 0.37
N LEU A 16 16.35 0.23 -0.65
CA LEU A 16 14.90 0.24 -0.84
C LEU A 16 14.15 -0.45 0.29
N VAL A 17 14.67 -1.57 0.81
CA VAL A 17 14.08 -2.25 1.96
C VAL A 17 14.07 -1.34 3.18
N LYS A 18 15.15 -0.59 3.43
CA LYS A 18 15.20 0.38 4.52
C LYS A 18 14.14 1.48 4.36
N LEU A 19 14.05 2.10 3.17
CA LEU A 19 13.05 3.14 2.89
C LEU A 19 11.62 2.59 2.99
N TRP A 20 11.40 1.37 2.54
CA TRP A 20 10.11 0.70 2.67
C TRP A 20 9.77 0.39 4.14
N ALA A 21 10.75 -0.02 4.95
CA ALA A 21 10.60 -0.30 6.37
C ALA A 21 10.10 0.90 7.17
N GLU A 22 10.49 2.12 6.77
CA GLU A 22 10.09 3.36 7.45
C GLU A 22 8.56 3.54 7.47
N ARG A 23 7.82 2.95 6.53
CA ARG A 23 6.34 2.99 6.48
C ARG A 23 5.64 2.26 7.64
N TYR A 24 6.39 1.47 8.41
CA TYR A 24 5.90 0.70 9.56
C TYR A 24 6.48 1.20 10.89
N THR A 25 7.21 2.31 10.85
CA THR A 25 7.60 3.05 12.05
C THR A 25 6.40 3.88 12.53
N VAL A 26 6.15 3.84 13.84
CA VAL A 26 5.07 4.60 14.47
C VAL A 26 5.67 5.80 15.18
N ASP A 27 5.17 7.00 14.87
CA ASP A 27 5.50 8.19 15.65
C ASP A 27 4.77 8.12 17.00
N VAL A 28 5.54 8.00 18.08
CA VAL A 28 5.06 7.94 19.46
C VAL A 28 5.40 9.23 20.23
N SER A 29 5.89 10.25 19.54
CA SER A 29 6.27 11.55 20.13
C SER A 29 5.11 12.20 20.86
N SER A 30 3.90 12.13 20.29
CA SER A 30 2.68 12.65 20.91
C SER A 30 2.27 11.86 22.16
N LEU A 31 2.60 10.57 22.22
CA LEU A 31 2.25 9.66 23.31
C LEU A 31 3.11 9.90 24.55
N SER A 32 4.33 10.44 24.38
CA SER A 32 5.17 10.90 25.50
C SER A 32 4.49 11.98 26.36
N LYS A 33 3.54 12.72 25.78
CA LYS A 33 2.75 13.74 26.48
C LYS A 33 1.64 13.15 27.37
N ASN A 34 1.39 11.83 27.28
CA ASN A 34 0.46 11.10 28.14
C ASN A 34 1.18 9.96 28.88
N PRO A 35 1.75 10.24 30.08
CA PRO A 35 2.56 9.26 30.83
C PRO A 35 1.83 7.95 31.15
N LYS A 36 0.51 8.00 31.35
CA LYS A 36 -0.31 6.80 31.61
C LYS A 36 -0.35 5.88 30.40
N PHE A 37 -0.67 6.44 29.23
CA PHE A 37 -0.69 5.70 27.98
C PHE A 37 0.70 5.13 27.64
N TYR A 38 1.75 5.93 27.84
CA TYR A 38 3.12 5.48 27.62
C TYR A 38 3.51 4.30 28.53
N GLY A 39 3.11 4.33 29.81
CA GLY A 39 3.32 3.21 30.73
C GLY A 39 2.55 1.94 30.31
N GLU A 40 1.30 2.10 29.85
CA GLU A 40 0.51 0.98 29.30
C GLU A 40 1.14 0.41 28.02
N LEU A 41 1.69 1.28 27.16
CA LEU A 41 2.37 0.86 25.93
C LEU A 41 3.63 0.06 26.23
N ILE A 42 4.46 0.51 27.19
CA ILE A 42 5.65 -0.24 27.65
C ILE A 42 5.22 -1.62 28.15
N LYS A 43 4.17 -1.68 28.98
CA LYS A 43 3.66 -2.94 29.51
C LYS A 43 3.15 -3.85 28.40
N ALA A 44 2.40 -3.30 27.44
CA ALA A 44 1.87 -4.04 26.30
C ALA A 44 2.97 -4.52 25.34
N ALA A 45 4.14 -3.86 25.34
CA ALA A 45 5.28 -4.25 24.52
C ALA A 45 6.11 -5.41 25.11
N SER A 46 5.83 -5.87 26.34
CA SER A 46 6.52 -7.03 26.93
C SER A 46 6.20 -8.32 26.17
N PRO A 47 7.13 -9.30 26.12
CA PRO A 47 6.87 -10.60 25.49
C PRO A 47 5.62 -11.30 26.03
N GLU A 48 5.39 -11.23 27.35
CA GLU A 48 4.21 -11.83 27.99
C GLU A 48 2.92 -11.16 27.53
N ALA A 49 2.88 -9.82 27.50
CA ALA A 49 1.69 -9.08 27.06
C ALA A 49 1.41 -9.27 25.56
N ARG A 50 2.46 -9.34 24.74
CA ARG A 50 2.34 -9.69 23.31
C ARG A 50 1.83 -11.11 23.12
N GLY A 51 2.33 -12.07 23.91
CA GLY A 51 1.84 -13.45 23.91
C GLY A 51 0.36 -13.54 24.30
N LEU A 52 -0.09 -12.77 25.30
CA LEU A 52 -1.51 -12.69 25.65
C LEU A 52 -2.36 -12.09 24.53
N THR A 53 -1.87 -11.05 23.86
CA THR A 53 -2.56 -10.44 22.72
C THR A 53 -2.67 -11.42 21.55
N ALA A 54 -1.58 -12.12 21.22
CA ALA A 54 -1.56 -13.14 20.18
C ALA A 54 -2.51 -14.30 20.49
N ALA A 55 -2.44 -14.85 21.70
CA ALA A 55 -3.31 -15.94 22.14
C ALA A 55 -4.80 -15.54 22.13
N LYS A 56 -5.11 -14.31 22.56
CA LYS A 56 -6.47 -13.74 22.47
C LYS A 56 -6.99 -13.78 21.04
N LEU A 57 -6.19 -13.32 20.08
CA LEU A 57 -6.60 -13.27 18.68
C LEU A 57 -6.71 -14.66 18.06
N VAL A 58 -5.70 -15.52 18.21
CA VAL A 58 -5.67 -16.86 17.62
C VAL A 58 -6.84 -17.71 18.13
N ASN A 59 -7.01 -17.77 19.46
CA ASN A 59 -7.93 -18.74 20.06
C ASN A 59 -9.40 -18.33 19.93
N ASN A 60 -9.68 -17.02 19.91
CA ASN A 60 -11.05 -16.53 20.11
C ASN A 60 -11.58 -15.68 18.95
N VAL A 61 -10.72 -15.11 18.11
CA VAL A 61 -11.12 -14.06 17.17
C VAL A 61 -10.87 -14.46 15.72
N LEU A 62 -9.71 -15.05 15.44
CA LEU A 62 -9.16 -15.11 14.09
C LEU A 62 -10.07 -15.85 13.11
N TYR A 63 -10.48 -17.08 13.45
CA TYR A 63 -11.31 -17.91 12.58
C TYR A 63 -12.70 -17.30 12.35
N GLY A 64 -13.34 -16.79 13.40
CA GLY A 64 -14.65 -16.13 13.30
C GLY A 64 -14.58 -14.86 12.45
N THR A 65 -13.55 -14.06 12.68
CA THR A 65 -13.28 -12.83 11.92
C THR A 65 -13.02 -13.11 10.44
N ASN A 66 -12.15 -14.07 10.13
CA ASN A 66 -11.85 -14.41 8.74
C ASN A 66 -13.07 -15.00 8.03
N HIS A 67 -13.88 -15.80 8.72
CA HIS A 67 -15.12 -16.30 8.16
C HIS A 67 -16.09 -15.15 7.81
N GLN A 68 -16.29 -14.20 8.74
CA GLN A 68 -17.11 -13.02 8.51
C GLN A 68 -16.56 -12.13 7.39
N ALA A 69 -15.24 -11.93 7.35
CA ALA A 69 -14.56 -11.18 6.30
C ALA A 69 -14.75 -11.83 4.93
N GLY A 70 -14.70 -13.17 4.85
CA GLY A 70 -14.97 -13.91 3.63
C GLY A 70 -16.40 -13.75 3.11
N ILE A 71 -17.39 -13.71 4.02
CA ILE A 71 -18.78 -13.41 3.65
C ILE A 71 -18.91 -11.98 3.11
N GLN A 72 -18.31 -11.00 3.81
CA GLN A 72 -18.33 -9.60 3.37
C GLN A 72 -17.64 -9.40 2.03
N ALA A 73 -16.47 -10.00 1.83
CA ALA A 73 -15.76 -9.99 0.57
C ALA A 73 -16.63 -10.59 -0.54
N LYS A 74 -17.22 -11.77 -0.32
CA LYS A 74 -18.09 -12.43 -1.30
C LYS A 74 -19.26 -11.54 -1.71
N SER A 75 -19.91 -10.86 -0.76
CA SER A 75 -21.04 -9.96 -1.03
C SER A 75 -20.71 -8.81 -1.98
N LEU A 76 -19.47 -8.31 -1.99
CA LEU A 76 -19.02 -7.27 -2.91
C LEU A 76 -18.82 -7.78 -4.35
N TYR A 77 -18.73 -9.09 -4.54
CA TYR A 77 -18.46 -9.75 -5.81
C TYR A 77 -19.64 -10.61 -6.30
N GLU A 78 -20.78 -10.61 -5.60
CA GLU A 78 -21.95 -11.46 -5.89
C GLU A 78 -22.56 -11.28 -7.28
N TYR A 79 -22.40 -10.10 -7.90
CA TYR A 79 -22.94 -9.82 -9.23
C TYR A 79 -22.12 -10.42 -10.39
N ILE A 80 -20.92 -10.97 -10.11
CA ILE A 80 -20.10 -11.65 -11.11
C ILE A 80 -20.27 -13.16 -10.89
N PRO A 81 -20.96 -13.87 -11.81
CA PRO A 81 -21.11 -15.32 -11.70
C PRO A 81 -19.75 -16.02 -11.62
N ASP A 82 -19.64 -17.02 -10.76
CA ASP A 82 -18.49 -17.94 -10.68
C ASP A 82 -17.12 -17.30 -10.42
N ILE A 83 -17.03 -16.17 -9.70
CA ILE A 83 -15.71 -15.63 -9.26
C ILE A 83 -14.96 -16.63 -8.40
N ILE A 84 -15.63 -17.10 -7.35
CA ILE A 84 -15.06 -18.01 -6.35
C ILE A 84 -16.13 -19.03 -6.02
N ASP A 85 -15.88 -20.28 -6.43
CA ASP A 85 -16.68 -21.39 -5.94
C ASP A 85 -16.51 -21.55 -4.41
N SER A 86 -17.44 -22.25 -3.77
CA SER A 86 -17.43 -22.39 -2.31
C SER A 86 -16.16 -23.03 -1.76
N HIS A 87 -15.53 -23.94 -2.52
CA HIS A 87 -14.35 -24.68 -2.10
C HIS A 87 -13.09 -23.80 -2.24
N LEU A 88 -12.99 -23.05 -3.33
CA LEU A 88 -11.96 -22.04 -3.53
C LEU A 88 -12.02 -21.01 -2.40
N GLY A 89 -13.21 -20.47 -2.10
CA GLY A 89 -13.40 -19.48 -1.04
C GLY A 89 -12.99 -19.98 0.34
N GLN A 90 -13.28 -21.25 0.65
CA GLN A 90 -12.81 -21.88 1.89
C GLN A 90 -11.28 -21.98 1.94
N ARG A 91 -10.63 -22.37 0.84
CA ARG A 91 -9.16 -22.41 0.75
C ARG A 91 -8.54 -21.02 0.91
N ILE A 92 -9.14 -19.99 0.31
CA ILE A 92 -8.69 -18.60 0.46
C ILE A 92 -8.75 -18.17 1.94
N ASN A 93 -9.87 -18.45 2.61
CA ASN A 93 -10.04 -18.11 4.02
C ASN A 93 -9.07 -18.85 4.93
N GLN A 94 -8.85 -20.15 4.69
CA GLN A 94 -7.84 -20.93 5.42
C GLN A 94 -6.44 -20.38 5.22
N PHE A 95 -6.11 -19.99 4.00
CA PHE A 95 -4.84 -19.34 3.70
C PHE A 95 -4.68 -18.01 4.47
N ALA A 96 -5.71 -17.15 4.47
CA ALA A 96 -5.68 -15.92 5.24
C ALA A 96 -5.47 -16.18 6.74
N CYS A 97 -6.13 -17.20 7.32
CA CYS A 97 -5.85 -17.63 8.71
C CYS A 97 -4.37 -17.96 8.92
N GLN A 98 -3.77 -18.78 8.05
CA GLN A 98 -2.36 -19.17 8.17
C GLN A 98 -1.41 -17.97 8.11
N VAL A 99 -1.69 -16.99 7.25
CA VAL A 99 -0.91 -15.75 7.19
C VAL A 99 -0.98 -15.00 8.51
N TYR A 100 -2.18 -14.81 9.08
CA TYR A 100 -2.34 -14.12 10.36
C TYR A 100 -1.76 -14.89 11.54
N GLU A 101 -1.90 -16.22 11.59
CA GLU A 101 -1.24 -17.05 12.60
C GLU A 101 0.27 -16.84 12.57
N LYS A 102 0.86 -16.83 11.36
CA LYS A 102 2.29 -16.61 11.19
C LYS A 102 2.72 -15.21 11.62
N VAL A 103 1.93 -14.19 11.29
CA VAL A 103 2.17 -12.83 11.77
C VAL A 103 2.13 -12.73 13.29
N LEU A 104 1.14 -13.36 13.93
CA LEU A 104 0.99 -13.34 15.38
C LEU A 104 2.14 -14.09 16.07
N ASP A 105 2.63 -15.18 15.47
CA ASP A 105 3.83 -15.89 15.92
C ASP A 105 5.08 -15.00 15.88
N ILE A 106 5.27 -14.24 14.79
CA ILE A 106 6.40 -13.30 14.69
C ILE A 106 6.22 -12.15 15.68
N TYR A 107 5.01 -11.63 15.85
CA TYR A 107 4.69 -10.52 16.75
C TYR A 107 5.00 -10.85 18.22
N GLN A 108 4.66 -12.06 18.69
CA GLN A 108 4.90 -12.50 20.07
C GLN A 108 6.38 -12.77 20.38
N GLN A 109 7.18 -13.14 19.37
CA GLN A 109 8.62 -13.38 19.53
C GLN A 109 9.43 -12.11 19.77
N GLN A 110 8.80 -10.93 19.70
CA GLN A 110 9.49 -9.67 19.83
C GLN A 110 9.66 -9.24 21.27
N SER A 111 10.92 -8.91 21.59
CA SER A 111 11.32 -8.44 22.90
C SER A 111 11.56 -6.95 22.87
N GLY A 112 10.80 -6.24 23.70
CA GLY A 112 11.07 -4.84 24.04
C GLY A 112 10.49 -3.81 23.08
N MET A 113 10.50 -2.58 23.56
CA MET A 113 10.13 -1.38 22.80
C MET A 113 11.43 -0.67 22.42
N VAL A 114 11.79 -0.67 21.12
CA VAL A 114 12.90 0.15 20.64
C VAL A 114 12.36 1.55 20.36
N VAL A 115 12.61 2.48 21.28
CA VAL A 115 12.33 3.89 21.07
C VAL A 115 13.62 4.62 20.75
N THR A 116 13.67 5.28 19.61
CA THR A 116 14.79 6.12 19.22
C THR A 116 14.41 7.60 19.32
N PRO A 117 15.26 8.43 19.97
CA PRO A 117 15.12 9.88 19.88
C PRO A 117 15.56 10.33 18.48
N ILE A 118 14.70 11.08 17.80
CA ILE A 118 14.99 11.74 16.53
C ILE A 118 15.22 13.22 16.83
N THR A 119 16.33 13.75 16.32
CA THR A 119 16.64 15.19 16.37
C THR A 119 16.36 15.79 15.00
N THR A 120 15.28 16.56 14.89
CA THR A 120 14.95 17.28 13.65
C THR A 120 15.61 18.66 13.69
N GLN A 121 16.64 18.91 12.87
CA GLN A 121 17.18 20.25 12.70
C GLN A 121 16.33 21.00 11.66
N MET A 122 15.54 21.98 12.10
CA MET A 122 14.89 22.91 11.18
C MET A 122 15.88 24.00 10.74
N SER A 123 16.13 24.06 9.43
CA SER A 123 16.96 25.09 8.79
C SER A 123 16.23 26.44 8.70
N THR A 124 15.84 27.05 9.82
CA THR A 124 15.48 28.48 9.88
C THR A 124 15.60 29.00 11.32
N GLY A 125 16.72 29.65 11.64
CA GLY A 125 16.84 30.76 12.59
C GLY A 125 16.62 30.53 14.10
N ASN A 126 15.80 29.56 14.53
CA ASN A 126 15.51 29.31 15.94
C ASN A 126 15.75 27.82 16.27
N VAL A 127 16.84 27.54 16.98
CA VAL A 127 17.22 26.19 17.42
C VAL A 127 16.29 25.75 18.56
N SER A 128 15.14 25.21 18.21
CA SER A 128 14.36 24.33 19.09
C SER A 128 14.73 22.89 18.75
N ASN A 129 15.55 22.24 19.58
CA ASN A 129 15.79 20.80 19.49
C ASN A 129 14.51 20.08 19.93
N GLN A 130 13.58 19.85 19.01
CA GLN A 130 12.43 19.00 19.29
C GLN A 130 12.86 17.55 19.16
N VAL A 131 12.99 16.86 20.30
CA VAL A 131 13.23 15.42 20.35
C VAL A 131 11.91 14.72 20.04
N SER A 132 11.80 14.07 18.89
CA SER A 132 10.71 13.15 18.57
C SER A 132 11.08 11.73 19.00
N LEU A 133 10.09 10.91 19.36
CA LEU A 133 10.26 9.52 19.73
C LEU A 133 9.58 8.66 18.67
N SER A 134 10.34 7.77 18.03
CA SER A 134 9.80 6.81 17.07
C SER A 134 9.87 5.40 17.61
N LEU A 135 8.84 4.61 17.31
CA LEU A 135 8.76 3.21 17.65
C LEU A 135 8.83 2.38 16.37
N SER A 136 9.90 1.60 16.23
CA SER A 136 9.98 0.57 15.19
C SER A 136 9.09 -0.60 15.61
N ALA A 137 7.81 -0.54 15.24
CA ALA A 137 6.83 -1.56 15.61
C ALA A 137 7.16 -2.92 14.95
N ILE A 138 7.78 -2.90 13.77
CA ILE A 138 8.37 -4.07 13.10
C ILE A 138 9.90 -3.95 13.09
N PRO A 139 10.60 -4.46 14.12
CA PRO A 139 12.06 -4.36 14.23
C PRO A 139 12.83 -5.11 13.13
N ASN A 140 12.25 -6.16 12.54
CA ASN A 140 12.89 -6.91 11.45
C ASN A 140 11.88 -7.22 10.34
N ILE A 141 11.66 -6.23 9.47
CA ILE A 141 10.74 -6.33 8.34
C ILE A 141 11.18 -7.39 7.33
N GLU A 142 12.48 -7.61 7.16
CA GLU A 142 13.02 -8.61 6.23
C GLU A 142 12.66 -10.02 6.70
N LYS A 143 12.81 -10.30 7.99
CA LYS A 143 12.36 -11.58 8.58
C LYS A 143 10.87 -11.78 8.33
N LEU A 144 10.05 -10.75 8.59
CA LEU A 144 8.61 -10.82 8.35
C LEU A 144 8.30 -11.06 6.86
N ALA A 145 8.94 -10.32 5.97
CA ALA A 145 8.79 -10.46 4.52
C ALA A 145 9.15 -11.88 4.07
N ASN A 146 10.32 -12.38 4.45
CA ASN A 146 10.81 -13.70 4.05
C ASN A 146 9.92 -14.84 4.59
N GLU A 147 9.45 -14.73 5.83
CA GLU A 147 8.59 -15.76 6.42
C GLU A 147 7.18 -15.77 5.81
N LEU A 148 6.65 -14.59 5.43
CA LEU A 148 5.36 -14.51 4.73
C LEU A 148 5.48 -14.82 3.24
N GLU A 149 6.62 -14.57 2.61
CA GLU A 149 6.86 -14.81 1.18
C GLU A 149 6.55 -16.25 0.79
N GLN A 150 7.05 -17.22 1.55
CA GLN A 150 6.84 -18.62 1.23
C GLN A 150 5.36 -19.01 1.26
N LEU A 151 4.60 -18.43 2.19
CA LEU A 151 3.15 -18.63 2.27
C LEU A 151 2.44 -17.94 1.09
N LEU A 152 2.77 -16.67 0.83
CA LEU A 152 2.16 -15.85 -0.21
C LEU A 152 2.49 -16.35 -1.63
N LEU A 153 3.72 -16.83 -1.88
CA LEU A 153 4.14 -17.44 -3.15
C LEU A 153 3.38 -18.72 -3.43
N LYS A 154 3.31 -19.63 -2.45
CA LYS A 154 2.55 -20.88 -2.59
C LYS A 154 1.10 -20.63 -2.95
N TYR A 155 0.53 -19.57 -2.41
CA TYR A 155 -0.82 -19.15 -2.75
C TYR A 155 -0.88 -18.50 -4.14
N GLN A 156 0.01 -17.56 -4.46
CA GLN A 156 0.05 -16.93 -5.78
C GLN A 156 0.23 -17.94 -6.90
N ASP A 157 1.12 -18.93 -6.79
CA ASP A 157 1.30 -19.96 -7.83
C ASP A 157 0.01 -20.75 -8.12
N GLN A 158 -0.81 -21.00 -7.09
CA GLN A 158 -2.10 -21.70 -7.24
C GLN A 158 -3.13 -20.90 -8.03
N HIS A 159 -2.99 -19.57 -8.13
CA HIS A 159 -4.00 -18.68 -8.72
C HIS A 159 -3.49 -17.86 -9.91
N VAL A 160 -2.20 -17.55 -9.99
CA VAL A 160 -1.52 -16.97 -11.16
C VAL A 160 -1.55 -17.98 -12.33
N THR A 161 -1.44 -19.27 -12.04
CA THR A 161 -1.63 -20.33 -13.05
C THR A 161 -3.04 -20.29 -13.66
N ALA A 162 -4.04 -19.81 -12.91
CA ALA A 162 -5.41 -19.63 -13.39
C ALA A 162 -5.64 -18.31 -14.14
N LYS A 163 -4.64 -17.42 -14.23
CA LYS A 163 -4.72 -16.05 -14.81
C LYS A 163 -5.91 -15.23 -14.31
N ASP A 164 -6.36 -15.52 -13.09
CA ASP A 164 -7.59 -14.95 -12.58
C ASP A 164 -7.30 -13.81 -11.60
N TRP A 165 -7.22 -12.60 -12.15
CA TRP A 165 -7.06 -11.37 -11.37
C TRP A 165 -8.21 -11.17 -10.36
N ARG A 166 -9.37 -11.83 -10.51
CA ARG A 166 -10.51 -11.74 -9.58
C ARG A 166 -10.18 -12.32 -8.22
N VAL A 167 -9.32 -13.34 -8.19
CA VAL A 167 -8.83 -13.90 -6.93
C VAL A 167 -7.97 -12.89 -6.18
N VAL A 168 -7.19 -12.06 -6.89
CA VAL A 168 -6.36 -11.01 -6.28
C VAL A 168 -7.23 -9.88 -5.71
N GLY A 169 -8.26 -9.45 -6.44
CA GLY A 169 -9.25 -8.49 -5.94
C GLY A 169 -10.00 -9.00 -4.71
N PHE A 170 -10.41 -10.27 -4.73
CA PHE A 170 -11.05 -10.89 -3.56
C PHE A 170 -10.10 -11.00 -2.36
N LEU A 171 -8.86 -11.44 -2.57
CA LEU A 171 -7.85 -11.54 -1.51
C LEU A 171 -7.61 -10.20 -0.81
N THR A 172 -7.33 -9.15 -1.59
CA THR A 172 -7.09 -7.82 -1.03
C THR A 172 -8.29 -7.31 -0.23
N THR A 173 -9.51 -7.63 -0.70
CA THR A 173 -10.77 -7.32 0.01
C THR A 173 -10.92 -8.13 1.30
N LEU A 174 -10.58 -9.43 1.27
CA LEU A 174 -10.60 -10.31 2.43
C LEU A 174 -9.66 -9.81 3.51
N PHE A 175 -8.38 -9.55 3.18
CA PHE A 175 -7.40 -9.04 4.14
C PHE A 175 -7.80 -7.67 4.70
N ASN A 176 -8.41 -6.80 3.89
CA ASN A 176 -8.94 -5.52 4.36
C ASN A 176 -10.03 -5.70 5.44
N PHE A 177 -11.02 -6.57 5.17
CA PHE A 177 -12.09 -6.85 6.15
C PHE A 177 -11.57 -7.58 7.38
N SER A 178 -10.69 -8.55 7.21
CA SER A 178 -10.05 -9.27 8.30
C SER A 178 -9.26 -8.32 9.20
N ASN A 179 -8.45 -7.43 8.63
CA ASN A 179 -7.73 -6.40 9.38
C ASN A 179 -8.69 -5.53 10.20
N LYS A 180 -9.75 -5.01 9.57
CA LYS A 180 -10.76 -4.17 10.25
C LYS A 180 -11.36 -4.88 11.46
N LEU A 181 -11.80 -6.12 11.26
CA LEU A 181 -12.44 -6.91 12.31
C LEU A 181 -11.46 -7.29 13.43
N LEU A 182 -10.21 -7.64 13.10
CA LEU A 182 -9.15 -7.91 14.08
C LEU A 182 -8.82 -6.66 14.90
N ILE A 183 -8.65 -5.51 14.25
CA ILE A 183 -8.34 -4.22 14.90
C ILE A 183 -9.44 -3.83 15.89
N ASN A 184 -10.70 -4.15 15.61
CA ASN A 184 -11.81 -3.88 16.52
C ASN A 184 -11.75 -4.67 17.84
N GLN A 185 -10.96 -5.74 17.90
CA GLN A 185 -10.73 -6.54 19.12
C GLN A 185 -9.53 -6.07 19.95
N LEU A 186 -8.84 -5.02 19.49
CA LEU A 186 -7.63 -4.51 20.11
C LEU A 186 -7.89 -3.28 20.98
N THR A 187 -7.20 -3.21 22.11
CA THR A 187 -7.05 -1.99 22.90
C THR A 187 -6.19 -0.97 22.15
N SER A 188 -6.23 0.29 22.57
CA SER A 188 -5.46 1.35 21.92
C SER A 188 -3.94 1.10 21.91
N VAL A 189 -3.39 0.51 22.98
CA VAL A 189 -1.95 0.17 23.05
C VAL A 189 -1.60 -1.04 22.18
N GLU A 190 -2.47 -2.05 22.13
CA GLU A 190 -2.30 -3.19 21.23
C GLU A 190 -2.36 -2.74 19.76
N LYS A 191 -3.23 -1.79 19.41
CA LYS A 191 -3.31 -1.20 18.06
C LYS A 191 -1.98 -0.56 17.66
N VAL A 192 -1.36 0.23 18.53
CA VAL A 192 -0.06 0.87 18.26
C VAL A 192 1.01 -0.19 17.91
N LEU A 193 0.99 -1.34 18.58
CA LEU A 193 2.00 -2.38 18.41
C LEU A 193 1.71 -3.34 17.25
N LEU A 194 0.44 -3.68 17.02
CA LEU A 194 0.04 -4.75 16.08
C LEU A 194 -0.45 -4.23 14.72
N CYS A 195 -1.07 -3.04 14.65
CA CYS A 195 -1.56 -2.50 13.37
C CYS A 195 -0.46 -2.39 12.29
N PRO A 196 0.81 -2.08 12.60
CA PRO A 196 1.87 -2.08 11.60
C PRO A 196 2.05 -3.44 10.91
N TYR A 197 1.89 -4.56 11.62
CA TYR A 197 1.93 -5.91 11.03
C TYR A 197 0.73 -6.18 10.13
N LEU A 198 -0.46 -5.78 10.58
CA LEU A 198 -1.69 -5.96 9.80
C LEU A 198 -1.63 -5.14 8.50
N LYS A 199 -1.13 -3.90 8.59
CA LYS A 199 -0.83 -3.04 7.44
C LYS A 199 0.20 -3.70 6.51
N PHE A 200 1.28 -4.26 7.06
CA PHE A 200 2.30 -4.96 6.28
C PHE A 200 1.69 -6.09 5.45
N VAL A 201 0.85 -6.94 6.05
CA VAL A 201 0.18 -8.04 5.35
C VAL A 201 -0.72 -7.52 4.23
N GLU A 202 -1.54 -6.51 4.51
CA GLU A 202 -2.43 -5.92 3.50
C GLU A 202 -1.65 -5.32 2.32
N GLU A 203 -0.54 -4.64 2.61
CA GLU A 203 0.34 -4.12 1.55
C GLU A 203 1.05 -5.24 0.78
N GLN A 204 1.47 -6.34 1.43
CA GLN A 204 2.09 -7.48 0.73
C GLN A 204 1.15 -8.17 -0.28
N VAL A 205 -0.17 -8.15 -0.03
CA VAL A 205 -1.14 -8.74 -0.95
C VAL A 205 -1.62 -7.76 -2.03
N ALA A 206 -1.55 -6.45 -1.77
CA ALA A 206 -2.00 -5.42 -2.71
C ALA A 206 -0.87 -4.85 -3.57
N ILE A 207 0.38 -4.90 -3.11
CA ILE A 207 1.51 -4.20 -3.71
C ILE A 207 2.64 -5.17 -4.05
N PRO A 208 3.24 -5.12 -5.26
CA PRO A 208 4.30 -6.04 -5.68
C PRO A 208 5.68 -5.69 -5.08
N TRP A 209 5.78 -5.44 -3.77
CA TRP A 209 7.00 -4.90 -3.13
C TRP A 209 8.26 -5.76 -3.35
N GLN A 210 8.14 -7.08 -3.32
CA GLN A 210 9.28 -7.94 -3.57
C GLN A 210 9.78 -7.85 -5.01
N ARG A 211 8.86 -7.70 -5.98
CA ARG A 211 9.22 -7.49 -7.38
C ARG A 211 9.85 -6.11 -7.59
N VAL A 212 9.38 -5.09 -6.87
CA VAL A 212 10.05 -3.77 -6.83
C VAL A 212 11.49 -3.93 -6.35
N CYS A 213 11.72 -4.66 -5.26
CA CYS A 213 13.05 -4.96 -4.76
C CYS A 213 13.89 -5.76 -5.76
N ALA A 214 13.30 -6.78 -6.41
CA ALA A 214 13.99 -7.58 -7.42
C ALA A 214 14.34 -6.78 -8.69
N ALA A 215 13.48 -5.84 -9.10
CA ALA A 215 13.75 -4.93 -10.20
C ALA A 215 14.89 -3.97 -9.84
N ALA A 216 14.89 -3.43 -8.62
CA ALA A 216 15.95 -2.56 -8.12
C ALA A 216 17.32 -3.26 -8.04
N ALA A 217 17.35 -4.57 -7.81
CA ALA A 217 18.60 -5.34 -7.81
C ALA A 217 19.34 -5.30 -9.17
N LYS A 218 18.63 -4.98 -10.26
CA LYS A 218 19.20 -4.85 -11.61
C LYS A 218 19.85 -3.48 -11.85
N HIS A 219 19.66 -2.53 -10.94
CA HIS A 219 20.15 -1.16 -11.04
C HIS A 219 21.39 -0.95 -10.17
N GLN A 220 22.40 -0.30 -10.73
CA GLN A 220 23.55 0.17 -9.95
C GLN A 220 23.13 1.36 -9.07
N LEU A 221 23.83 1.53 -7.94
CA LEU A 221 23.67 2.70 -7.08
C LEU A 221 23.88 3.99 -7.89
N GLY A 222 22.99 4.96 -7.70
CA GLY A 222 23.04 6.25 -8.41
C GLY A 222 22.51 6.23 -9.84
N SER A 223 22.07 5.08 -10.36
CA SER A 223 21.35 5.06 -11.65
C SER A 223 20.10 5.96 -11.60
N PRO A 224 19.75 6.66 -12.69
CA PRO A 224 18.63 7.62 -12.68
C PRO A 224 17.29 7.01 -12.22
N ALA A 225 17.00 5.78 -12.64
CA ALA A 225 15.78 5.06 -12.25
C ALA A 225 15.75 4.75 -10.76
N LEU A 226 16.84 4.21 -10.19
CA LEU A 226 16.91 3.90 -8.77
C LEU A 226 16.88 5.18 -7.93
N THR A 227 17.64 6.22 -8.30
CA THR A 227 17.65 7.50 -7.59
C THR A 227 16.26 8.14 -7.53
N LEU A 228 15.53 8.12 -8.66
CA LEU A 228 14.15 8.58 -8.70
C LEU A 228 13.25 7.80 -7.73
N VAL A 229 13.34 6.47 -7.73
CA VAL A 229 12.51 5.65 -6.84
C VAL A 229 12.90 5.82 -5.36
N GLU A 230 14.20 5.89 -5.05
CA GLU A 230 14.71 6.19 -3.70
C GLU A 230 14.19 7.54 -3.19
N GLN A 231 14.12 8.55 -4.06
CA GLN A 231 13.57 9.87 -3.73
C GLN A 231 12.06 9.81 -3.45
N MET A 232 11.31 9.10 -4.29
CA MET A 232 9.85 9.17 -4.27
C MET A 232 9.19 8.22 -3.27
N LEU A 233 9.82 7.10 -2.94
CA LEU A 233 9.26 6.08 -2.06
C LEU A 233 8.89 6.61 -0.65
N PRO A 234 9.72 7.43 0.03
CA PRO A 234 9.36 8.03 1.32
C PRO A 234 8.20 9.03 1.24
N LEU A 235 8.00 9.66 0.08
CA LEU A 235 6.98 10.68 -0.14
C LEU A 235 5.60 10.09 -0.45
N ALA A 236 5.53 8.79 -0.76
CA ALA A 236 4.30 8.14 -1.22
C ALA A 236 3.08 8.30 -0.29
N PRO A 237 3.22 8.17 1.05
CA PRO A 237 2.09 8.37 1.96
C PRO A 237 1.56 9.82 1.97
N GLU A 238 2.45 10.81 1.85
CA GLU A 238 2.09 12.22 1.83
C GLU A 238 1.41 12.59 0.50
N ILE A 239 1.94 12.09 -0.61
CA ILE A 239 1.32 12.20 -1.94
C ILE A 239 -0.09 11.62 -1.89
N GLY A 240 -0.24 10.38 -1.40
CA GLY A 240 -1.54 9.71 -1.28
C GLY A 240 -2.53 10.51 -0.43
N SER A 241 -2.08 11.02 0.72
CA SER A 241 -2.92 11.85 1.61
C SER A 241 -3.35 13.15 0.95
N THR A 242 -2.45 13.83 0.23
CA THR A 242 -2.76 15.07 -0.47
C THR A 242 -3.77 14.86 -1.60
N VAL A 243 -3.57 13.81 -2.40
CA VAL A 243 -4.51 13.42 -3.47
C VAL A 243 -5.87 13.06 -2.89
N TYR A 244 -5.92 12.27 -1.82
CA TYR A 244 -7.15 11.90 -1.14
C TYR A 244 -7.92 13.12 -0.62
N CYS A 245 -7.25 14.08 0.01
CA CYS A 245 -7.88 15.33 0.45
C CYS A 245 -8.49 16.13 -0.73
N ARG A 246 -7.81 16.18 -1.88
CA ARG A 246 -8.35 16.80 -3.10
C ARG A 246 -9.55 16.02 -3.65
N LEU A 247 -9.53 14.69 -3.58
CA LEU A 247 -10.67 13.86 -3.99
C LEU A 247 -11.91 14.10 -3.13
N LEU A 248 -11.74 14.21 -1.81
CA LEU A 248 -12.84 14.58 -0.91
C LEU A 248 -13.48 15.91 -1.29
N GLN A 249 -12.69 16.89 -1.73
CA GLN A 249 -13.18 18.19 -2.18
C GLN A 249 -13.89 18.12 -3.54
N LEU A 250 -13.38 17.31 -4.48
CA LEU A 250 -13.95 17.17 -5.81
C LEU A 250 -15.23 16.32 -5.83
N PHE A 251 -15.34 15.37 -4.91
CA PHE A 251 -16.42 14.39 -4.86
C PHE A 251 -17.06 14.30 -3.46
N PRO A 252 -17.54 15.41 -2.88
CA PRO A 252 -18.04 15.42 -1.50
C PRO A 252 -19.26 14.52 -1.29
N ASP A 253 -20.08 14.34 -2.34
CA ASP A 253 -21.30 13.53 -2.31
C ASP A 253 -21.12 12.11 -2.85
N HIS A 254 -19.90 11.72 -3.24
CA HIS A 254 -19.67 10.37 -3.75
C HIS A 254 -19.91 9.33 -2.66
N ARG A 255 -20.71 8.31 -3.01
CA ARG A 255 -20.99 7.14 -2.18
C ARG A 255 -20.74 5.87 -2.98
N SER A 256 -19.90 5.02 -2.41
CA SER A 256 -19.65 3.65 -2.84
C SER A 256 -20.60 2.69 -2.13
N LEU A 257 -20.53 1.39 -2.44
CA LEU A 257 -21.25 0.36 -1.67
C LEU A 257 -20.80 0.29 -0.20
N ARG A 258 -19.61 0.81 0.10
CA ARG A 258 -19.01 0.81 1.44
C ARG A 258 -19.22 2.13 2.20
N GLY A 259 -19.91 3.10 1.60
CA GLY A 259 -20.15 4.41 2.18
C GLY A 259 -19.53 5.57 1.39
N GLY A 260 -19.54 6.77 2.00
CA GLY A 260 -18.98 7.99 1.43
C GLY A 260 -17.45 8.02 1.49
N LEU A 261 -16.80 8.87 0.69
CA LEU A 261 -15.34 8.99 0.71
C LEU A 261 -14.79 9.38 2.09
N SER A 262 -15.53 10.16 2.86
CA SER A 262 -15.18 10.56 4.23
C SER A 262 -15.25 9.43 5.25
N ASP A 263 -15.85 8.28 4.91
CA ASP A 263 -15.99 7.17 5.84
C ASP A 263 -14.62 6.51 6.06
N PRO A 264 -14.20 6.23 7.31
CA PRO A 264 -12.84 5.76 7.61
C PRO A 264 -12.39 4.52 6.83
N ASP A 265 -13.31 3.58 6.56
CA ASP A 265 -13.01 2.36 5.81
C ASP A 265 -12.79 2.64 4.31
N VAL A 266 -13.53 3.61 3.75
CA VAL A 266 -13.39 4.05 2.37
C VAL A 266 -12.10 4.86 2.22
N ALA A 267 -11.82 5.74 3.19
CA ALA A 267 -10.57 6.49 3.27
C ALA A 267 -9.35 5.56 3.28
N HIS A 268 -9.33 4.55 4.15
CA HIS A 268 -8.25 3.56 4.24
C HIS A 268 -8.06 2.82 2.91
N SER A 269 -9.15 2.37 2.29
CA SER A 269 -9.10 1.66 1.02
C SER A 269 -8.60 2.55 -0.12
N CYS A 270 -9.02 3.82 -0.16
CA CYS A 270 -8.57 4.79 -1.15
C CYS A 270 -7.08 5.10 -1.01
N LEU A 271 -6.58 5.29 0.22
CA LEU A 271 -5.16 5.55 0.47
C LEU A 271 -4.30 4.36 0.07
N ARG A 272 -4.73 3.13 0.40
CA ARG A 272 -4.06 1.90 -0.03
C ARG A 272 -4.00 1.80 -1.56
N ASP A 273 -5.09 2.11 -2.25
CA ASP A 273 -5.12 2.05 -3.72
C ASP A 273 -4.18 3.11 -4.33
N LEU A 274 -4.11 4.31 -3.75
CA LEU A 274 -3.13 5.34 -4.16
C LEU A 274 -1.68 4.88 -3.96
N ASP A 275 -1.37 4.18 -2.86
CA ASP A 275 -0.06 3.56 -2.64
C ASP A 275 0.23 2.46 -3.66
N MET A 276 -0.76 1.63 -3.99
CA MET A 276 -0.65 0.59 -5.01
C MET A 276 -0.32 1.18 -6.39
N PHE A 277 -1.02 2.25 -6.81
CA PHE A 277 -0.74 2.93 -8.08
C PHE A 277 0.69 3.47 -8.14
N GLN A 278 1.15 4.11 -7.07
CA GLN A 278 2.52 4.61 -6.96
C GLN A 278 3.55 3.49 -7.07
N ALA A 279 3.34 2.37 -6.37
CA ALA A 279 4.25 1.24 -6.42
C ALA A 279 4.33 0.58 -7.82
N TYR A 280 3.20 0.49 -8.53
CA TYR A 280 3.17 0.01 -9.91
C TYR A 280 3.89 0.95 -10.88
N LEU A 281 3.83 2.27 -10.64
CA LEU A 281 4.61 3.26 -11.39
C LEU A 281 6.12 3.07 -11.13
N TRP A 282 6.54 2.91 -9.88
CA TRP A 282 7.94 2.67 -9.52
C TRP A 282 8.47 1.34 -10.03
N LEU A 283 7.64 0.29 -10.00
CA LEU A 283 7.96 -0.98 -10.62
C LEU A 283 8.19 -0.81 -12.13
N SER A 284 7.35 -0.03 -12.80
CA SER A 284 7.48 0.24 -14.24
C SER A 284 8.77 1.00 -14.56
N VAL A 285 9.15 1.97 -13.73
CA VAL A 285 10.43 2.69 -13.84
C VAL A 285 11.62 1.75 -13.69
N LEU A 286 11.63 0.89 -12.65
CA LEU A 286 12.73 -0.03 -12.39
C LEU A 286 12.82 -1.19 -13.39
N GLU A 287 11.71 -1.61 -13.96
CA GLU A 287 11.70 -2.62 -15.02
C GLU A 287 11.88 -2.05 -16.43
N GLU A 288 12.00 -0.72 -16.54
CA GLU A 288 12.08 0.00 -17.81
C GLU A 288 10.94 -0.36 -18.77
N SER A 289 9.74 -0.56 -18.20
CA SER A 289 8.60 -1.09 -18.93
C SER A 289 7.29 -0.69 -18.29
N ILE A 290 6.31 -0.21 -19.08
CA ILE A 290 4.95 0.09 -18.60
C ILE A 290 4.08 -1.17 -18.40
N ARG A 291 4.59 -2.36 -18.76
CA ARG A 291 3.86 -3.62 -18.69
C ARG A 291 3.23 -3.93 -17.33
N PRO A 292 3.87 -3.65 -16.17
CA PRO A 292 3.24 -3.88 -14.86
C PRO A 292 1.90 -3.14 -14.74
N VAL A 293 1.82 -1.92 -15.27
CA VAL A 293 0.55 -1.16 -15.28
C VAL A 293 -0.44 -1.76 -16.27
N GLU A 294 -0.02 -2.00 -17.51
CA GLU A 294 -0.91 -2.47 -18.58
C GLU A 294 -1.49 -3.86 -18.35
N GLN A 295 -0.67 -4.78 -17.82
CA GLN A 295 -0.99 -6.21 -17.76
C GLN A 295 -1.52 -6.65 -16.40
N GLU A 296 -1.40 -5.81 -15.36
CA GLU A 296 -1.77 -6.16 -13.99
C GLU A 296 -2.67 -5.10 -13.35
N LEU A 297 -2.16 -3.87 -13.16
CA LEU A 297 -2.90 -2.82 -12.46
C LEU A 297 -4.20 -2.46 -13.19
N VAL A 298 -4.14 -2.23 -14.49
CA VAL A 298 -5.31 -1.88 -15.31
C VAL A 298 -6.36 -3.01 -15.28
N PRO A 299 -6.02 -4.28 -15.60
CA PRO A 299 -6.97 -5.39 -15.48
C PRO A 299 -7.59 -5.53 -14.08
N LEU A 300 -6.81 -5.32 -13.02
CA LEU A 300 -7.31 -5.35 -11.64
C LEU A 300 -8.35 -4.24 -11.42
N CYS A 301 -8.02 -2.99 -11.78
CA CYS A 301 -8.94 -1.86 -11.65
C CYS A 301 -10.21 -2.05 -12.49
N VAL A 302 -10.09 -2.58 -13.70
CA VAL A 302 -11.22 -2.81 -14.61
C VAL A 302 -12.29 -3.67 -13.98
N MET A 303 -11.84 -4.64 -13.19
CA MET A 303 -12.69 -5.65 -12.60
C MET A 303 -13.18 -5.27 -11.21
N VAL A 304 -12.31 -4.68 -10.37
CA VAL A 304 -12.63 -4.38 -8.96
C VAL A 304 -13.37 -3.04 -8.81
N MET A 305 -12.98 -1.99 -9.54
CA MET A 305 -13.53 -0.66 -9.25
C MET A 305 -15.05 -0.56 -9.51
N PRO A 306 -15.60 -1.13 -10.59
CA PRO A 306 -17.05 -1.19 -10.75
C PRO A 306 -17.74 -1.99 -9.63
N SER A 307 -17.08 -3.02 -9.10
CA SER A 307 -17.62 -3.92 -8.07
C SER A 307 -17.91 -3.21 -6.76
N VAL A 308 -17.08 -2.21 -6.45
CA VAL A 308 -17.23 -1.40 -5.25
C VAL A 308 -18.02 -0.11 -5.49
N GLY A 309 -18.56 0.09 -6.69
CA GLY A 309 -19.35 1.28 -7.04
C GLY A 309 -18.52 2.52 -7.42
N VAL A 310 -17.24 2.33 -7.75
CA VAL A 310 -16.36 3.42 -8.21
C VAL A 310 -16.52 3.59 -9.71
N LYS A 311 -16.94 4.80 -10.13
CA LYS A 311 -17.15 5.14 -11.56
C LYS A 311 -15.83 5.43 -12.26
N TRP A 312 -15.69 5.05 -13.53
CA TRP A 312 -14.47 5.34 -14.31
C TRP A 312 -14.11 6.82 -14.41
N GLY A 313 -15.09 7.72 -14.49
CA GLY A 313 -14.82 9.15 -14.46
C GLY A 313 -14.08 9.60 -13.19
N MET A 314 -14.32 8.94 -12.05
CA MET A 314 -13.57 9.15 -10.82
C MET A 314 -12.15 8.56 -10.92
N ILE A 315 -12.02 7.39 -11.56
CA ILE A 315 -10.73 6.73 -11.83
C ILE A 315 -9.84 7.53 -12.80
N ASP A 316 -10.41 8.38 -13.64
CA ASP A 316 -9.61 9.28 -14.45
C ASP A 316 -9.14 10.49 -13.64
N LYS A 317 -10.03 11.04 -12.81
CA LYS A 317 -9.72 12.21 -11.97
C LYS A 317 -8.68 11.93 -10.90
N TRP A 318 -8.80 10.83 -10.16
CA TRP A 318 -7.85 10.49 -9.10
C TRP A 318 -6.43 10.20 -9.63
N LYS A 319 -6.33 9.61 -10.82
CA LYS A 319 -5.09 9.20 -11.48
C LYS A 319 -4.38 10.44 -11.97
N ARG A 320 -5.13 11.36 -12.57
CA ARG A 320 -4.60 12.65 -12.99
C ARG A 320 -4.08 13.45 -11.80
N LEU A 321 -4.86 13.55 -10.72
CA LEU A 321 -4.42 14.20 -9.48
C LEU A 321 -3.16 13.54 -8.92
N LEU A 322 -3.08 12.21 -8.94
CA LEU A 322 -1.91 11.47 -8.48
C LEU A 322 -0.67 11.77 -9.34
N VAL A 323 -0.81 11.74 -10.66
CA VAL A 323 0.28 12.07 -11.60
C VAL A 323 0.76 13.50 -11.38
N ASP A 324 -0.16 14.48 -11.35
CA ASP A 324 0.17 15.89 -11.14
C ASP A 324 0.92 16.08 -9.80
N GLU A 325 0.46 15.41 -8.75
CA GLU A 325 1.05 15.50 -7.41
C GLU A 325 2.42 14.81 -7.29
N ILE A 326 2.67 13.77 -8.08
CA ILE A 326 3.98 13.14 -8.22
C ILE A 326 4.92 14.07 -8.99
N GLU A 327 4.50 14.56 -10.16
CA GLU A 327 5.32 15.38 -11.06
C GLU A 327 5.76 16.72 -10.42
N THR A 328 4.98 17.25 -9.47
CA THR A 328 5.34 18.45 -8.69
C THR A 328 6.42 18.19 -7.65
N ARG A 329 6.55 16.96 -7.12
CA ARG A 329 7.57 16.59 -6.11
C ARG A 329 8.87 16.05 -6.71
N VAL A 330 8.84 15.64 -7.98
CA VAL A 330 10.00 15.06 -8.67
C VAL A 330 11.02 16.15 -9.02
N GLN A 331 12.30 15.86 -8.76
CA GLN A 331 13.39 16.77 -9.13
C GLN A 331 13.45 16.97 -10.64
N PHE A 332 13.83 18.17 -11.06
CA PHE A 332 13.81 18.58 -12.47
C PHE A 332 14.55 17.58 -13.39
N GLU A 333 15.69 17.07 -12.94
CA GLU A 333 16.56 16.14 -13.66
C GLU A 333 15.88 14.79 -13.96
N HIS A 334 14.91 14.38 -13.15
CA HIS A 334 14.20 13.11 -13.30
C HIS A 334 12.83 13.23 -13.98
N LYS A 335 12.37 14.45 -14.27
CA LYS A 335 11.04 14.68 -14.87
C LYS A 335 10.90 14.03 -16.24
N LEU A 336 11.92 14.13 -17.09
CA LEU A 336 11.87 13.53 -18.43
C LEU A 336 11.81 12.00 -18.37
N LEU A 337 12.54 11.40 -17.44
CA LEU A 337 12.50 9.95 -17.21
C LEU A 337 11.10 9.51 -16.78
N LEU A 338 10.51 10.21 -15.82
CA LEU A 338 9.19 9.88 -15.28
C LEU A 338 8.07 10.06 -16.30
N LEU A 339 8.17 11.08 -17.16
CA LEU A 339 7.13 11.46 -18.13
C LEU A 339 6.67 10.28 -19.00
N ASN A 340 7.61 9.44 -19.44
CA ASN A 340 7.30 8.26 -20.26
C ASN A 340 6.36 7.28 -19.53
N TYR A 341 6.54 7.12 -18.22
CA TYR A 341 5.74 6.20 -17.41
C TYR A 341 4.41 6.81 -16.97
N THR A 342 4.38 8.11 -16.66
CA THR A 342 3.11 8.80 -16.32
C THR A 342 2.19 8.85 -17.55
N GLN A 343 2.71 9.21 -18.73
CA GLN A 343 1.96 9.16 -19.99
C GLN A 343 1.54 7.74 -20.36
N GLY A 344 2.43 6.76 -20.19
CA GLY A 344 2.13 5.35 -20.44
C GLY A 344 0.97 4.85 -19.55
N MET A 345 0.98 5.21 -18.26
CA MET A 345 -0.11 4.88 -17.35
C MET A 345 -1.42 5.57 -17.75
N GLU A 346 -1.37 6.86 -18.11
CA GLU A 346 -2.56 7.57 -18.59
C GLU A 346 -3.17 6.90 -19.83
N GLN A 347 -2.34 6.53 -20.80
CA GLN A 347 -2.75 5.85 -22.03
C GLN A 347 -3.32 4.46 -21.76
N ALA A 348 -2.69 3.67 -20.88
CA ALA A 348 -3.16 2.33 -20.55
C ALA A 348 -4.58 2.34 -19.97
N PHE A 349 -4.85 3.28 -19.05
CA PHE A 349 -6.19 3.47 -18.47
C PHE A 349 -7.19 4.01 -19.50
N PHE A 350 -6.77 4.93 -20.38
CA PHE A 350 -7.61 5.44 -21.46
C PHE A 350 -8.06 4.33 -22.41
N GLU A 351 -7.14 3.47 -22.85
CA GLU A 351 -7.46 2.33 -23.72
C GLU A 351 -8.41 1.33 -23.04
N ALA A 352 -8.21 1.06 -21.75
CA ALA A 352 -9.11 0.20 -20.99
C ALA A 352 -10.52 0.77 -20.91
N ARG A 353 -10.66 2.07 -20.61
CA ARG A 353 -11.94 2.76 -20.59
C ARG A 353 -12.66 2.69 -21.94
N LYS A 354 -11.93 2.92 -23.03
CA LYS A 354 -12.47 2.82 -24.41
C LYS A 354 -13.02 1.42 -24.71
N ARG A 355 -12.33 0.36 -24.27
CA ARG A 355 -12.78 -1.03 -24.45
C ARG A 355 -14.06 -1.35 -23.68
N LEU A 356 -14.32 -0.65 -22.57
CA LEU A 356 -15.52 -0.84 -21.75
C LEU A 356 -16.75 -0.06 -22.26
N GLY A 357 -16.59 0.74 -23.32
CA GLY A 357 -17.70 1.50 -23.91
C GLY A 357 -18.18 2.70 -23.09
N ASP A 358 -17.42 3.12 -22.06
CA ASP A 358 -17.78 4.26 -21.21
C ASP A 358 -17.38 5.60 -21.86
N GLN A 359 -18.34 6.23 -22.56
CA GLN A 359 -18.17 7.48 -23.30
C GLN A 359 -18.35 8.78 -22.46
N GLY A 360 -18.17 8.75 -21.14
CA GLY A 360 -18.19 10.01 -20.35
C GLY A 360 -17.25 11.10 -20.92
N GLU A 361 -17.65 12.37 -20.82
CA GLU A 361 -17.02 13.51 -21.51
C GLU A 361 -15.48 13.53 -21.46
N MET A 362 -14.86 13.71 -22.64
CA MET A 362 -13.48 14.18 -22.72
C MET A 362 -13.40 15.53 -22.01
N ILE A 363 -12.71 15.56 -20.87
CA ILE A 363 -12.19 16.83 -20.38
C ILE A 363 -11.05 17.18 -21.32
N LYS A 364 -11.33 18.13 -22.21
CA LYS A 364 -10.32 18.74 -23.06
C LYS A 364 -9.15 19.15 -22.15
N ILE A 365 -7.98 18.63 -22.46
CA ILE A 365 -6.71 19.13 -21.93
C ILE A 365 -6.72 20.64 -22.24
N PRO A 366 -6.67 21.54 -21.25
CA PRO A 366 -6.43 22.93 -21.54
C PRO A 366 -5.09 23.02 -22.26
N SER A 367 -5.11 23.58 -23.47
CA SER A 367 -3.96 23.85 -24.33
C SER A 367 -2.86 24.69 -23.67
N ASP A 368 -3.13 25.22 -22.47
CA ASP A 368 -2.44 26.38 -21.92
C ASP A 368 -1.22 25.99 -21.06
N LEU A 369 -0.88 24.69 -20.98
CA LEU A 369 0.36 24.18 -20.36
C LEU A 369 1.41 23.73 -21.38
N ARG A 370 1.15 23.86 -22.69
CA ARG A 370 2.11 23.47 -23.75
C ARG A 370 2.95 24.65 -24.28
N GLU A 371 2.65 25.89 -23.91
CA GLU A 371 3.33 27.08 -24.48
C GLU A 371 4.47 27.67 -23.65
N ASN A 372 4.76 27.18 -22.43
CA ASN A 372 5.86 27.73 -21.61
C ASN A 372 7.19 26.96 -21.68
N LEU A 373 7.40 26.12 -22.69
CA LEU A 373 8.69 25.46 -22.94
C LEU A 373 9.26 25.71 -24.35
N THR A 374 8.85 26.80 -24.99
CA THR A 374 9.55 27.32 -26.18
C THR A 374 10.78 28.12 -25.77
N PHE A 375 11.92 27.43 -25.83
CA PHE A 375 13.28 27.93 -26.08
C PHE A 375 13.46 29.46 -26.24
N HIS A 376 14.25 30.04 -25.35
CA HIS A 376 15.20 31.10 -25.71
C HIS A 376 16.62 30.56 -25.56
N LEU A 377 17.05 29.77 -26.54
CA LEU A 377 18.45 29.77 -26.98
C LEU A 377 18.55 30.80 -28.09
N ASN A 378 19.26 31.91 -27.82
CA ASN A 378 20.13 32.66 -28.74
C ASN A 378 20.42 34.05 -28.19
N SER A 379 21.53 34.18 -27.45
CA SER A 379 22.65 35.12 -27.67
C SER A 379 23.68 34.95 -26.57
#